data_AF-A0A5F1HW72-F1
#
_entry.id   AF-A0A5F1HW72-F1
#
_cell.length_a   1.000
_cell.length_b   1.000
_cell.length_c   1.000
_cell.angle_alpha   90.00
_cell.angle_beta   90.00
_cell.angle_gamma   90.00
#
_symmetry.space_group_name_H-M   'P 1'
#
loop_
_entity.id
_entity.type
_entity.pdbx_description
1 polymer ?
#
loop_
_entity_poly.entity_id
_entity_poly.type
_entity_poly.pdbx_seq_one_letter_code
_entity_poly.pdbx_strand_id
1 'polypeptide(L)'
;MKKDYEKNNKAAADRSSVAQMKFDKENPRATDYDSVLKDYADASSGTYKRINNLLRGIGLSGGDDNDTSVAEEDKREFELLFPYLPEMPVVGYRVIMTAKNIYGGEIVVENIVMDKGYMSLFSYPPSMLGWINWAKGESGEESASGNEMVAFMIDESVKKREAFSSTLNDHLLIAPGTLLQVDGIRSVNNNSGAGKKLPSWKLVVLSKINTPGVKPVKNIYSGKVYKQ
;
A
#
# COMPACT_ATOMS: atom_id res chain seq x y z
N MET A 1 -19.28 18.34 2.28
CA MET A 1 -17.80 18.15 2.37
C MET A 1 -17.25 18.30 3.80
N LYS A 2 -17.20 19.49 4.41
CA LYS A 2 -16.62 19.64 5.78
C LYS A 2 -17.38 18.87 6.88
N LYS A 3 -18.71 18.90 6.83
CA LYS A 3 -19.58 18.15 7.77
C LYS A 3 -19.50 16.62 7.58
N ASP A 4 -19.33 16.16 6.35
CA ASP A 4 -19.19 14.73 6.04
C ASP A 4 -17.83 14.20 6.50
N TYR A 5 -16.78 15.01 6.36
CA TYR A 5 -15.43 14.72 6.86
C TYR A 5 -15.39 14.62 8.39
N GLU A 6 -15.99 15.58 9.11
CA GLU A 6 -16.05 15.57 10.58
C GLU A 6 -16.87 14.39 11.14
N LYS A 7 -17.98 14.04 10.47
CA LYS A 7 -18.80 12.88 10.84
C LYS A 7 -18.05 11.55 10.62
N ASN A 8 -17.29 11.45 9.53
CA ASN A 8 -16.47 10.28 9.24
C ASN A 8 -15.32 10.11 10.23
N ASN A 9 -14.71 11.20 10.69
CA ASN A 9 -13.64 11.15 11.69
C ASN A 9 -14.12 10.68 13.07
N LYS A 10 -15.31 11.12 13.52
CA LYS A 10 -15.88 10.63 14.78
C LYS A 10 -16.20 9.12 14.70
N ALA A 11 -16.79 8.67 13.60
CA ALA A 11 -17.07 7.26 13.38
C ALA A 11 -15.79 6.41 13.29
N ALA A 12 -14.71 6.95 12.73
CA ALA A 12 -13.40 6.28 12.70
C ALA A 12 -12.80 6.15 14.11
N ALA A 13 -12.88 7.19 14.94
CA ALA A 13 -12.43 7.13 16.33
C ALA A 13 -13.17 6.07 17.15
N ASP A 14 -14.50 6.00 17.01
CA ASP A 14 -15.32 4.99 17.68
C ASP A 14 -14.95 3.57 17.22
N ARG A 15 -14.71 3.36 15.92
CA ARG A 15 -14.24 2.06 15.36
C ARG A 15 -12.87 1.66 15.90
N SER A 16 -11.93 2.59 15.96
CA SER A 16 -10.57 2.35 16.47
C SER A 16 -10.59 1.95 17.95
N SER A 17 -11.41 2.61 18.77
CA SER A 17 -11.53 2.27 20.20
C SER A 17 -12.06 0.85 20.43
N VAL A 18 -13.02 0.39 19.63
CA VAL A 18 -13.54 -0.99 19.70
C VAL A 18 -12.51 -2.00 19.24
N ALA A 19 -11.72 -1.67 18.21
CA ALA A 19 -10.64 -2.53 17.71
C ALA A 19 -9.54 -2.70 18.77
N GLN A 20 -9.08 -1.61 19.37
CA GLN A 20 -8.14 -1.59 20.50
C GLN A 20 -8.63 -2.50 21.63
N MET A 21 -9.85 -2.28 22.13
CA MET A 21 -10.40 -3.08 23.24
C MET A 21 -10.43 -4.58 22.95
N LYS A 22 -10.71 -4.98 21.71
CA LYS A 22 -10.70 -6.40 21.31
C LYS A 22 -9.28 -6.95 21.24
N PHE A 23 -8.37 -6.20 20.63
CA PHE A 23 -6.97 -6.58 20.53
C PHE A 23 -6.34 -6.78 21.91
N ASP A 24 -6.50 -5.82 22.82
CA ASP A 24 -5.93 -5.86 24.17
C ASP A 24 -6.47 -7.04 24.98
N LYS A 25 -7.76 -7.34 24.83
CA LYS A 25 -8.42 -8.46 25.50
C LYS A 25 -7.89 -9.81 25.01
N GLU A 26 -7.70 -9.95 23.70
CA GLU A 26 -7.30 -11.22 23.08
C GLU A 26 -5.77 -11.40 23.06
N ASN A 27 -5.00 -10.33 23.24
CA ASN A 27 -3.54 -10.32 23.19
C ASN A 27 -2.93 -9.54 24.39
N PRO A 28 -3.18 -9.93 25.65
CA PRO A 28 -2.75 -9.17 26.83
C PRO A 28 -1.24 -9.10 27.05
N ARG A 29 -0.45 -9.79 26.21
CA ARG A 29 1.02 -9.80 26.23
C ARG A 29 1.64 -9.15 24.97
N ALA A 30 0.82 -8.70 24.03
CA ALA A 30 1.30 -7.96 22.88
C ALA A 30 1.61 -6.52 23.29
N THR A 31 2.51 -5.89 22.53
CA THR A 31 2.68 -4.44 22.53
C THR A 31 1.33 -3.76 22.27
N ASP A 32 1.06 -2.64 22.96
CA ASP A 32 -0.19 -1.88 22.84
C ASP A 32 -0.52 -1.54 21.37
N TYR A 33 -1.81 -1.63 21.00
CA TYR A 33 -2.29 -1.51 19.62
C TYR A 33 -1.88 -0.19 18.96
N ASP A 34 -1.93 0.93 19.70
CA ASP A 34 -1.54 2.24 19.16
C ASP A 34 -0.03 2.30 18.88
N SER A 35 0.79 1.66 19.72
CA SER A 35 2.24 1.56 19.49
C SER A 35 2.56 0.72 18.27
N VAL A 36 2.00 -0.49 18.14
CA VAL A 36 2.25 -1.37 16.99
C VAL A 36 1.82 -0.70 15.68
N LEU A 37 0.65 -0.05 15.68
CA LEU A 37 0.15 0.65 14.51
C LEU A 37 1.02 1.86 14.17
N LYS A 38 1.42 2.65 15.17
CA LYS A 38 2.28 3.81 14.99
C LYS A 38 3.65 3.41 14.46
N ASP A 39 4.28 2.38 15.03
CA ASP A 39 5.59 1.90 14.60
C ASP A 39 5.53 1.41 13.15
N TYR A 40 4.47 0.71 12.76
CA TYR A 40 4.27 0.36 11.36
C TYR A 40 4.07 1.59 10.45
N ALA A 41 3.22 2.55 10.86
CA ALA A 41 2.88 3.72 10.03
C ALA A 41 3.99 4.79 9.95
N ASP A 42 4.87 4.86 10.95
CA ASP A 42 5.93 5.85 11.04
C ASP A 42 7.11 5.48 10.13
N ALA A 43 7.39 6.33 9.14
CA ALA A 43 8.50 6.10 8.22
C ALA A 43 9.87 6.07 8.92
N SER A 44 10.02 6.72 10.08
CA SER A 44 11.28 6.82 10.82
C SER A 44 11.64 5.56 11.62
N SER A 45 10.68 4.70 11.95
CA SER A 45 10.92 3.44 12.66
C SER A 45 11.59 2.37 11.77
N GLY A 46 11.37 2.47 10.45
CA GLY A 46 11.76 1.45 9.49
C GLY A 46 10.94 0.14 9.56
N THR A 47 9.95 0.03 10.45
CA THR A 47 9.20 -1.22 10.71
C THR A 47 8.43 -1.69 9.47
N TYR A 48 7.66 -0.82 8.80
CA TYR A 48 6.99 -1.20 7.54
C TYR A 48 7.99 -1.69 6.48
N LYS A 49 9.19 -1.11 6.43
CA LYS A 49 10.20 -1.45 5.43
C LYS A 49 10.78 -2.84 5.72
N ARG A 50 11.12 -3.13 6.98
CA ARG A 50 11.59 -4.47 7.41
C ARG A 50 10.55 -5.54 7.11
N ILE A 51 9.31 -5.34 7.56
CA ILE A 51 8.20 -6.29 7.34
C ILE A 51 7.97 -6.50 5.84
N ASN A 52 7.84 -5.44 5.05
CA ASN A 52 7.53 -5.58 3.63
C ASN A 52 8.70 -6.13 2.81
N ASN A 53 9.94 -5.85 3.19
CA ASN A 53 11.11 -6.45 2.53
C ASN A 53 11.19 -7.95 2.82
N LEU A 54 11.00 -8.35 4.09
CA LEU A 54 10.90 -9.76 4.49
C LEU A 54 9.83 -10.48 3.68
N LEU A 55 8.60 -9.95 3.66
CA LEU A 55 7.48 -10.53 2.90
C LEU A 55 7.75 -10.61 1.39
N ARG A 56 8.45 -9.63 0.82
CA ARG A 56 8.80 -9.60 -0.61
C ARG A 56 10.03 -10.44 -0.96
N GLY A 57 10.75 -10.99 0.03
CA GLY A 57 12.02 -11.68 -0.17
C GLY A 57 13.12 -10.76 -0.69
N ILE A 58 13.03 -9.47 -0.38
CA ILE A 58 14.07 -8.48 -0.67
C ILE A 58 15.04 -8.57 0.51
N GLY A 59 16.31 -8.87 0.24
CA GLY A 59 17.33 -9.00 1.27
C GLY A 59 17.30 -7.80 2.23
N LEU A 60 17.21 -8.07 3.52
CA LEU A 60 17.41 -7.06 4.55
C LEU A 60 18.86 -6.62 4.43
N SER A 61 19.07 -5.32 4.27
CA SER A 61 20.37 -4.72 3.99
C SER A 61 21.31 -4.93 5.18
N GLY A 62 21.96 -6.08 5.23
CA GLY A 62 22.85 -6.47 6.34
C GLY A 62 23.33 -7.92 6.29
N GLY A 63 22.52 -8.87 5.79
CA GLY A 63 22.91 -10.30 5.79
C GLY A 63 23.12 -10.89 7.20
N ASP A 64 22.84 -10.12 8.25
CA ASP A 64 22.88 -10.56 9.63
C ASP A 64 21.57 -11.27 9.98
N ASP A 65 21.68 -12.46 10.56
CA ASP A 65 20.54 -13.24 11.06
C ASP A 65 19.67 -12.43 12.05
N ASN A 66 20.28 -11.45 12.73
CA ASN A 66 19.60 -10.51 13.63
C ASN A 66 18.60 -9.57 12.93
N ASP A 67 18.88 -9.13 11.69
CA ASP A 67 17.93 -8.28 10.97
C ASP A 67 16.69 -9.08 10.57
N THR A 68 16.88 -10.37 10.25
CA THR A 68 15.80 -11.28 9.89
C THR A 68 14.94 -11.62 11.11
N SER A 69 15.54 -11.90 12.26
CA SER A 69 14.78 -12.16 13.49
C SER A 69 13.96 -10.96 13.93
N VAL A 70 14.52 -9.75 13.89
CA VAL A 70 13.79 -8.51 14.19
C VAL A 70 12.63 -8.30 13.21
N ALA A 71 12.84 -8.52 11.91
CA ALA A 71 11.77 -8.39 10.93
C ALA A 71 10.65 -9.43 11.12
N GLU A 72 10.97 -10.65 11.54
CA GLU A 72 9.98 -11.69 11.88
C GLU A 72 9.19 -11.34 13.15
N GLU A 73 9.84 -10.75 14.15
CA GLU A 73 9.18 -10.25 15.37
C GLU A 73 8.23 -9.09 15.04
N ASP A 74 8.71 -8.06 14.34
CA ASP A 74 7.90 -6.94 13.87
C ASP A 74 6.69 -7.42 13.06
N LYS A 75 6.92 -8.37 12.14
CA LYS A 75 5.87 -8.96 11.32
C LYS A 75 4.85 -9.68 12.18
N ARG A 76 5.31 -10.49 13.15
CA ARG A 76 4.44 -11.24 14.04
C ARG A 76 3.55 -10.33 14.87
N GLU A 77 4.11 -9.27 15.47
CA GLU A 77 3.33 -8.31 16.24
C GLU A 77 2.28 -7.61 15.36
N PHE A 78 2.69 -7.17 14.17
CA PHE A 78 1.77 -6.52 13.25
C PHE A 78 0.67 -7.45 12.71
N GLU A 79 0.99 -8.73 12.48
CA GLU A 79 0.02 -9.75 12.05
C GLU A 79 -1.02 -10.06 13.13
N LEU A 80 -0.67 -9.93 14.42
CA LEU A 80 -1.65 -10.03 15.51
C LEU A 80 -2.61 -8.84 15.47
N LEU A 81 -2.12 -7.64 15.16
CA LEU A 81 -2.92 -6.42 15.11
C LEU A 81 -3.85 -6.37 13.88
N PHE A 82 -3.33 -6.69 12.70
CA PHE A 82 -4.00 -6.43 11.42
C PHE A 82 -5.45 -6.93 11.30
N PRO A 83 -5.82 -8.14 11.79
CA PRO A 83 -7.21 -8.62 11.75
C PRO A 83 -8.21 -7.75 12.53
N TYR A 84 -7.75 -6.99 13.51
CA TYR A 84 -8.58 -6.13 14.35
C TYR A 84 -8.79 -4.74 13.75
N LEU A 85 -7.93 -4.31 12.82
CA LEU A 85 -8.09 -3.03 12.13
C LEU A 85 -9.45 -2.97 11.40
N PRO A 86 -10.26 -1.92 11.58
CA PRO A 86 -11.59 -1.84 10.99
C PRO A 86 -11.57 -1.95 9.46
N GLU A 87 -12.49 -2.70 8.85
CA GLU A 87 -12.65 -2.68 7.39
C GLU A 87 -13.27 -1.36 6.91
N MET A 88 -12.75 -0.79 5.82
CA MET A 88 -13.23 0.45 5.21
C MET A 88 -13.56 0.25 3.72
N PRO A 89 -14.85 0.28 3.33
CA PRO A 89 -15.26 0.09 1.94
C PRO A 89 -15.17 1.42 1.17
N VAL A 90 -13.96 1.95 1.01
CA VAL A 90 -13.70 3.17 0.24
C VAL A 90 -12.69 2.90 -0.88
N VAL A 91 -12.66 3.81 -1.86
CA VAL A 91 -11.59 3.83 -2.86
C VAL A 91 -10.27 4.18 -2.19
N GLY A 92 -9.21 3.43 -2.51
CA GLY A 92 -7.86 3.66 -2.02
C GLY A 92 -6.92 4.09 -3.14
N TYR A 93 -5.99 4.98 -2.81
CA TYR A 93 -5.05 5.57 -3.76
C TYR A 93 -3.60 5.34 -3.33
N ARG A 94 -2.72 4.98 -4.27
CA ARG A 94 -1.29 4.81 -4.01
C ARG A 94 -0.48 5.25 -5.22
N VAL A 95 0.67 5.88 -5.00
CA VAL A 95 1.68 6.07 -6.05
C VAL A 95 2.85 5.13 -5.81
N ILE A 96 3.36 4.57 -6.90
CA ILE A 96 4.62 3.86 -6.93
C ILE A 96 5.46 4.33 -8.12
N MET A 97 6.76 4.04 -8.05
CA MET A 97 7.66 4.10 -9.20
C MET A 97 7.90 2.67 -9.69
N THR A 98 7.84 2.47 -11.00
CA THR A 98 8.16 1.19 -11.64
C THR A 98 9.15 1.42 -12.77
N ALA A 99 9.77 0.37 -13.31
CA ALA A 99 10.46 0.51 -14.58
C ALA A 99 9.46 0.96 -15.67
N LYS A 100 9.96 1.66 -16.70
CA LYS A 100 9.11 2.02 -17.86
C LYS A 100 8.43 0.81 -18.46
N ASN A 101 7.19 1.00 -18.92
CA ASN A 101 6.39 -0.02 -19.63
C ASN A 101 6.02 -1.26 -18.79
N ILE A 102 6.16 -1.23 -17.47
CA ILE A 102 5.56 -2.27 -16.62
C ILE A 102 4.05 -2.28 -16.81
N TYR A 103 3.38 -1.13 -16.72
CA TYR A 103 1.93 -1.03 -16.97
C TYR A 103 1.63 -0.58 -18.40
N GLY A 104 0.99 -1.46 -19.16
CA GLY A 104 0.74 -1.33 -20.59
C GLY A 104 1.70 -2.13 -21.47
N GLY A 105 2.76 -2.71 -20.89
CA GLY A 105 3.65 -3.68 -21.54
C GLY A 105 3.58 -5.04 -20.84
N GLU A 106 4.29 -5.19 -19.72
CA GLU A 106 4.34 -6.46 -18.97
C GLU A 106 3.02 -6.77 -18.25
N ILE A 107 2.37 -5.77 -17.69
CA ILE A 107 1.06 -5.84 -17.02
C ILE A 107 0.05 -5.15 -17.92
N VAL A 108 -0.95 -5.91 -18.38
CA VAL A 108 -2.05 -5.41 -19.22
C VAL A 108 -3.39 -5.57 -18.51
N VAL A 109 -4.44 -4.98 -19.07
CA VAL A 109 -5.81 -5.14 -18.58
C VAL A 109 -6.16 -6.63 -18.47
N GLU A 110 -6.98 -6.94 -17.46
CA GLU A 110 -7.38 -8.26 -16.99
C GLU A 110 -6.28 -9.15 -16.41
N ASN A 111 -5.03 -8.67 -16.31
CA ASN A 111 -4.00 -9.41 -15.57
C ASN A 111 -4.31 -9.41 -14.06
N ILE A 112 -3.85 -10.47 -13.39
CA ILE A 112 -3.89 -10.55 -11.93
C ILE A 112 -2.53 -10.14 -11.40
N VAL A 113 -2.51 -9.16 -10.51
CA VAL A 113 -1.30 -8.66 -9.84
C VAL A 113 -1.40 -8.88 -8.34
N MET A 114 -0.25 -8.97 -7.69
CA MET A 114 -0.15 -9.18 -6.25
C MET A 114 1.08 -8.46 -5.69
N ASP A 115 0.93 -7.83 -4.53
CA ASP A 115 2.04 -7.47 -3.66
C ASP A 115 2.19 -8.54 -2.59
N LYS A 116 3.40 -9.03 -2.35
CA LYS A 116 3.66 -9.94 -1.25
C LYS A 116 3.68 -9.22 0.11
N GLY A 117 3.94 -7.92 0.13
CA GLY A 117 3.85 -7.09 1.32
C GLY A 117 2.46 -6.53 1.56
N TYR A 118 2.28 -5.89 2.71
CA TYR A 118 1.15 -5.01 2.97
C TYR A 118 1.19 -3.82 2.01
N MET A 119 0.05 -3.52 1.40
CA MET A 119 -0.06 -2.42 0.46
C MET A 119 -0.68 -1.19 1.16
N SER A 120 0.16 -0.21 1.45
CA SER A 120 -0.24 1.11 1.99
C SER A 120 -0.91 1.98 0.93
N LEU A 121 -2.06 2.56 1.27
CA LEU A 121 -2.87 3.43 0.43
C LEU A 121 -3.38 4.63 1.24
N PHE A 122 -3.97 5.60 0.55
CA PHE A 122 -4.67 6.75 1.13
C PHE A 122 -6.13 6.72 0.69
N SER A 123 -7.06 7.04 1.60
CA SER A 123 -8.47 7.23 1.24
C SER A 123 -8.72 8.60 0.60
N TYR A 124 -7.79 9.55 0.73
CA TYR A 124 -7.90 10.89 0.15
C TYR A 124 -6.81 11.14 -0.92
N PRO A 125 -7.19 11.38 -2.20
CA PRO A 125 -6.21 11.52 -3.29
C PRO A 125 -5.13 12.60 -3.09
N PRO A 126 -5.42 13.78 -2.51
CA PRO A 126 -4.38 14.78 -2.28
C PRO A 126 -3.28 14.32 -1.32
N SER A 127 -3.57 13.45 -0.34
CA SER A 127 -2.55 12.90 0.58
C SER A 127 -1.48 12.10 -0.16
N MET A 128 -1.90 11.37 -1.21
CA MET A 128 -1.01 10.61 -2.10
C MET A 128 0.01 11.51 -2.83
N LEU A 129 -0.30 12.79 -3.06
CA LEU A 129 0.62 13.71 -3.75
C LEU A 129 1.84 14.06 -2.89
N GLY A 130 1.70 14.11 -1.56
CA GLY A 130 2.83 14.27 -0.64
C GLY A 130 3.81 13.08 -0.71
N TRP A 131 3.27 11.89 -0.96
CA TRP A 131 4.03 10.65 -1.10
C TRP A 131 4.78 10.50 -2.42
N ILE A 132 4.49 11.33 -3.43
CA ILE A 132 5.27 11.37 -4.67
C ILE A 132 6.73 11.74 -4.38
N ASN A 133 6.97 12.64 -3.44
CA ASN A 133 8.34 13.05 -3.08
C ASN A 133 9.08 11.93 -2.34
N TRP A 134 8.38 11.20 -1.47
CA TRP A 134 8.92 10.01 -0.81
C TRP A 134 9.25 8.90 -1.83
N ALA A 135 8.34 8.60 -2.75
CA ALA A 135 8.54 7.59 -3.79
C ALA A 135 9.71 7.94 -4.74
N LYS A 136 9.97 9.23 -4.96
CA LYS A 136 11.16 9.70 -5.69
C LYS A 136 12.45 9.55 -4.87
N GLY A 137 12.39 9.84 -3.57
CA GLY A 137 13.53 9.73 -2.64
C GLY A 137 14.01 8.29 -2.46
N GLU A 138 13.10 7.31 -2.40
CA GLU A 138 13.47 5.88 -2.34
C GLU A 138 14.14 5.38 -3.61
N SER A 139 13.82 5.97 -4.77
CA SER A 139 14.41 5.58 -6.04
C SER A 139 15.79 6.19 -6.32
N GLY A 140 16.28 7.10 -5.46
CA GLY A 140 17.51 7.85 -5.70
C GLY A 140 17.37 8.86 -6.86
N GLU A 141 18.05 10.00 -6.76
CA GLU A 141 18.02 11.06 -7.78
C GLU A 141 18.58 10.61 -9.15
N GLU A 142 19.28 9.48 -9.21
CA GLU A 142 19.81 8.87 -10.45
C GLU A 142 18.79 8.04 -11.25
N SER A 143 17.59 7.76 -10.70
CA SER A 143 16.59 6.89 -11.36
C SER A 143 15.67 7.58 -12.38
N ALA A 144 15.88 8.88 -12.63
CA ALA A 144 14.99 9.72 -13.43
C ALA A 144 14.88 9.33 -14.92
N SER A 145 15.81 8.54 -15.47
CA SER A 145 15.82 8.19 -16.90
C SER A 145 15.12 6.85 -17.24
N GLY A 146 14.84 5.99 -16.24
CA GLY A 146 14.33 4.62 -16.45
C GLY A 146 12.99 4.29 -15.80
N ASN A 147 12.51 5.11 -14.85
CA ASN A 147 11.31 4.83 -14.09
C ASN A 147 10.07 5.60 -14.59
N GLU A 148 8.91 4.99 -14.43
CA GLU A 148 7.58 5.54 -14.72
C GLU A 148 6.76 5.60 -13.43
N MET A 149 6.09 6.72 -13.21
CA MET A 149 5.17 6.90 -12.09
C MET A 149 3.84 6.21 -12.41
N VAL A 150 3.36 5.42 -11.46
CA VAL A 150 2.09 4.72 -11.56
C VAL A 150 1.24 5.05 -10.34
N ALA A 151 0.04 5.56 -10.58
CA ALA A 151 -0.97 5.77 -9.57
C ALA A 151 -2.01 4.64 -9.63
N PHE A 152 -2.21 3.96 -8.51
CA PHE A 152 -3.27 2.99 -8.31
C PHE A 152 -4.53 3.67 -7.77
N MET A 153 -5.66 3.31 -8.36
CA MET A 153 -6.98 3.53 -7.81
C MET A 153 -7.60 2.15 -7.55
N ILE A 154 -7.80 1.82 -6.28
CA ILE A 154 -8.33 0.52 -5.86
C ILE A 154 -9.76 0.70 -5.41
N ASP A 155 -10.69 0.07 -6.11
CA ASP A 155 -12.12 0.27 -5.89
C ASP A 155 -12.63 -0.32 -4.57
N GLU A 156 -13.90 -0.04 -4.23
CA GLU A 156 -14.54 -0.47 -2.98
C GLU A 156 -14.72 -1.99 -2.85
N SER A 157 -14.55 -2.76 -3.94
CA SER A 157 -14.71 -4.23 -3.93
C SER A 157 -13.57 -4.95 -3.19
N VAL A 158 -12.43 -4.27 -3.04
CA VAL A 158 -11.24 -4.79 -2.36
C VAL A 158 -11.27 -4.42 -0.89
N LYS A 159 -11.15 -5.43 -0.02
CA LYS A 159 -11.06 -5.25 1.43
C LYS A 159 -9.82 -4.42 1.80
N LYS A 160 -10.07 -3.27 2.42
CA LYS A 160 -9.06 -2.37 2.98
C LYS A 160 -9.33 -2.22 4.46
N ARG A 161 -8.28 -2.05 5.25
CA ARG A 161 -8.38 -1.80 6.69
C ARG A 161 -7.85 -0.42 7.05
N GLU A 162 -8.53 0.25 7.97
CA GLU A 162 -8.14 1.56 8.50
C GLU A 162 -6.87 1.39 9.33
N ALA A 163 -5.80 2.06 8.92
CA ALA A 163 -4.51 2.08 9.59
C ALA A 163 -4.18 3.49 10.08
N PHE A 164 -5.21 4.23 10.53
CA PHE A 164 -5.08 5.62 10.88
C PHE A 164 -4.19 5.78 12.11
N SER A 165 -3.21 6.65 12.00
CA SER A 165 -2.33 7.03 13.10
C SER A 165 -2.37 8.54 13.31
N SER A 166 -1.70 9.02 14.36
CA SER A 166 -1.49 10.46 14.56
C SER A 166 -0.71 11.13 13.42
N THR A 167 0.02 10.34 12.62
CA THR A 167 0.83 10.83 11.49
C THR A 167 0.15 10.65 10.13
N LEU A 168 -0.69 9.61 9.96
CA LEU A 168 -1.40 9.32 8.71
C LEU A 168 -2.89 9.08 8.99
N ASN A 169 -3.70 10.13 8.89
CA ASN A 169 -5.12 10.11 9.29
C ASN A 169 -6.09 9.53 8.24
N ASP A 170 -5.58 9.14 7.08
CA ASP A 170 -6.34 8.60 5.96
C ASP A 170 -5.70 7.33 5.37
N HIS A 171 -4.77 6.72 6.11
CA HIS A 171 -4.00 5.54 5.73
C HIS A 171 -4.85 4.27 5.75
N LEU A 172 -4.76 3.52 4.65
CA LEU A 172 -5.40 2.23 4.48
C LEU A 172 -4.35 1.16 4.20
N LEU A 173 -4.67 -0.07 4.58
CA LEU A 173 -3.85 -1.24 4.27
C LEU A 173 -4.65 -2.33 3.57
N ILE A 174 -4.03 -2.95 2.58
CA ILE A 174 -4.45 -4.22 1.99
C ILE A 174 -3.49 -5.31 2.46
N ALA A 175 -4.03 -6.48 2.76
CA ALA A 175 -3.28 -7.63 3.25
C ALA A 175 -2.24 -8.14 2.23
N PRO A 176 -1.11 -8.70 2.70
CA PRO A 176 -0.17 -9.46 1.91
C PRO A 176 -0.86 -10.50 1.02
N GLY A 177 -0.38 -10.64 -0.21
CA GLY A 177 -0.87 -11.68 -1.11
C GLY A 177 -2.27 -11.44 -1.68
N THR A 178 -2.88 -10.27 -1.42
CA THR A 178 -4.18 -9.94 -2.01
C THR A 178 -4.07 -9.89 -3.52
N LEU A 179 -4.86 -10.72 -4.20
CA LEU A 179 -4.93 -10.76 -5.65
C LEU A 179 -5.84 -9.64 -6.16
N LEU A 180 -5.31 -8.83 -7.07
CA LEU A 180 -6.00 -7.68 -7.66
C LEU A 180 -6.07 -7.86 -9.17
N GLN A 181 -7.23 -7.61 -9.76
CA GLN A 181 -7.38 -7.57 -11.21
C GLN A 181 -7.13 -6.15 -11.72
N VAL A 182 -6.41 -6.03 -12.83
CA VAL A 182 -6.21 -4.77 -13.54
C VAL A 182 -7.40 -4.50 -14.46
N ASP A 183 -8.24 -3.53 -14.12
CA ASP A 183 -9.44 -3.22 -14.92
C ASP A 183 -9.23 -2.10 -15.94
N GLY A 184 -8.19 -1.28 -15.75
CA GLY A 184 -7.90 -0.19 -16.67
C GLY A 184 -6.50 0.36 -16.48
N ILE A 185 -5.89 0.76 -17.60
CA ILE A 185 -4.60 1.47 -17.63
C ILE A 185 -4.79 2.70 -18.52
N ARG A 186 -4.57 3.89 -17.97
CA ARG A 186 -4.67 5.16 -18.69
C ARG A 186 -3.34 5.90 -18.62
N SER A 187 -2.81 6.27 -19.78
CA SER A 187 -1.66 7.17 -19.85
C SER A 187 -2.12 8.60 -19.62
N VAL A 188 -1.52 9.27 -18.64
CA VAL A 188 -1.75 10.69 -18.39
C VAL A 188 -0.54 11.45 -18.90
N ASN A 189 -0.72 12.09 -20.04
CA ASN A 189 0.28 12.95 -20.65
C ASN A 189 -0.06 14.40 -20.28
N ASN A 190 0.85 15.08 -19.56
CA ASN A 190 0.65 16.48 -19.21
C ASN A 190 1.10 17.39 -20.37
N ASN A 191 0.18 17.64 -21.30
CA ASN A 191 0.27 18.75 -22.25
C ASN A 191 -0.35 20.01 -21.63
N SER A 192 0.11 20.44 -20.46
CA SER A 192 -0.24 21.77 -19.96
C SER A 192 0.64 22.78 -20.69
N GLY A 193 0.04 23.61 -21.55
CA GLY A 193 0.69 24.67 -22.35
C GLY A 193 1.37 25.79 -21.56
N ALA A 194 1.63 25.59 -20.27
CA ALA A 194 2.26 26.54 -19.37
C ALA A 194 3.59 25.98 -18.83
N GLY A 195 4.58 25.81 -19.72
CA GLY A 195 6.03 25.74 -19.41
C GLY A 195 6.58 24.64 -18.47
N LYS A 196 5.75 23.97 -17.67
CA LYS A 196 6.13 22.87 -16.78
C LYS A 196 5.52 21.58 -17.32
N LYS A 197 6.30 20.84 -18.12
CA LYS A 197 5.96 19.46 -18.48
C LYS A 197 6.09 18.60 -17.22
N LEU A 198 4.98 18.28 -16.59
CA LEU A 198 4.96 17.18 -15.64
C LEU A 198 5.27 15.89 -16.41
N PRO A 199 6.06 14.96 -15.84
CA PRO A 199 6.35 13.69 -16.51
C PRO A 199 5.06 12.92 -16.76
N SER A 200 5.01 12.18 -17.88
CA SER A 200 3.93 11.23 -18.15
C SER A 200 3.86 10.18 -17.04
N TRP A 201 2.64 9.79 -16.67
CA TRP A 201 2.38 8.78 -15.65
C TRP A 201 1.18 7.91 -16.04
N LYS A 202 1.01 6.78 -15.34
CA LYS A 202 -0.10 5.85 -15.58
C LYS A 202 -1.09 5.89 -14.42
N LEU A 203 -2.38 6.00 -14.73
CA LEU A 203 -3.46 5.65 -13.80
C LEU A 203 -3.85 4.20 -14.05
N VAL A 204 -3.82 3.37 -13.00
CA VAL A 204 -4.20 1.96 -13.06
C VAL A 204 -5.35 1.71 -12.09
N VAL A 205 -6.42 1.10 -12.60
CA VAL A 205 -7.60 0.74 -11.82
C VAL A 205 -7.47 -0.72 -11.41
N LEU A 206 -7.59 -0.98 -10.11
CA LEU A 206 -7.47 -2.30 -9.51
C LEU A 206 -8.77 -2.66 -8.75
N SER A 207 -9.22 -3.90 -8.91
CA SER A 207 -10.42 -4.42 -8.26
C SER A 207 -10.24 -5.85 -7.78
N LYS A 208 -11.25 -6.40 -7.10
CA LYS A 208 -11.35 -7.83 -6.83
C LYS A 208 -11.48 -8.59 -8.15
N ILE A 209 -10.88 -9.78 -8.22
CA ILE A 209 -11.01 -10.67 -9.39
C ILE A 209 -12.49 -10.89 -9.73
N ASN A 210 -12.86 -10.49 -10.94
CA ASN A 210 -14.21 -10.66 -11.50
C ASN A 210 -14.19 -11.50 -12.79
N THR A 211 -13.02 -11.72 -13.40
CA THR A 211 -12.90 -12.55 -14.60
C THR A 211 -12.77 -14.04 -14.23
N PRO A 212 -13.53 -14.93 -14.89
CA PRO A 212 -13.42 -16.36 -14.69
C PRO A 212 -12.11 -16.90 -15.29
N GLY A 213 -11.61 -18.00 -14.70
CA GLY A 213 -10.43 -18.73 -15.18
C GLY A 213 -9.17 -18.55 -14.34
N VAL A 214 -8.24 -19.50 -14.47
CA VAL A 214 -6.93 -19.44 -13.82
C VAL A 214 -6.01 -18.56 -14.65
N LYS A 215 -5.65 -17.40 -14.10
CA LYS A 215 -4.68 -16.47 -14.71
C LYS A 215 -3.37 -16.50 -13.92
N PRO A 216 -2.20 -16.40 -14.58
CA PRO A 216 -0.94 -16.29 -13.88
C PRO A 216 -0.91 -15.02 -13.02
N VAL A 217 -0.43 -15.13 -11.79
CA VAL A 217 -0.30 -14.00 -10.86
C VAL A 217 1.02 -13.31 -11.11
N LYS A 218 0.98 -12.01 -11.41
CA LYS A 218 2.14 -11.17 -11.68
C LYS A 218 2.55 -10.37 -10.44
N ASN A 219 3.84 -10.16 -10.28
CA ASN A 219 4.39 -9.22 -9.32
C ASN A 219 4.00 -7.79 -9.72
N ILE A 220 3.36 -7.06 -8.80
CA ILE A 220 2.80 -5.72 -9.06
C ILE A 220 3.86 -4.67 -9.45
N TYR A 221 5.13 -4.86 -9.08
CA TYR A 221 6.21 -3.90 -9.36
C TYR A 221 6.98 -4.20 -10.66
N SER A 222 7.02 -5.47 -11.08
CA SER A 222 7.91 -5.94 -12.16
C SER A 222 7.19 -6.66 -13.30
N GLY A 223 5.91 -7.00 -13.16
CA GLY A 223 5.15 -7.76 -14.16
C GLY A 223 5.56 -9.23 -14.31
N LYS A 224 6.64 -9.67 -13.65
CA LYS A 224 7.07 -11.08 -13.66
C LYS A 224 6.02 -11.97 -13.01
N VAL A 225 5.76 -13.12 -13.63
CA VAL A 225 4.88 -14.15 -13.05
C VAL A 225 5.55 -14.75 -11.80
N TYR A 226 4.80 -14.88 -10.71
CA TYR A 226 5.28 -15.64 -9.56
C TYR A 226 5.41 -17.12 -9.95
N LYS A 227 6.58 -17.71 -9.72
CA LYS A 227 6.75 -19.16 -9.88
C LYS A 227 5.83 -19.86 -8.88
N GLN A 228 4.96 -20.73 -9.39
CA GLN A 228 4.15 -21.65 -8.59
C GLN A 228 5.02 -22.82 -8.13
#